data_AF-A0A9E5GEQ1-F1
#
_entry.id   AF-A0A9E5GEQ1-F1
#
_cell.length_a   1.000
_cell.length_b   1.000
_cell.length_c   1.000
_cell.angle_alpha   90.00
_cell.angle_beta   90.00
_cell.angle_gamma   90.00
#
_symmetry.space_group_name_H-M   'P 1'
#
loop_
_entity.id
_entity.type
_entity.pdbx_description
1 polymer ?
#
loop_
_entity_poly.entity_id
_entity_poly.type
_entity_poly.pdbx_seq_one_letter_code
_entity_poly.pdbx_strand_id
1 'polypeptide(L)'
;MEDTNKDEKNKQEISKPKIVLLSGFALTILFLFAFGCYGCSYQPISPPNTEQAIDVVTRLRNSSWVLDETDGTPALEELYDLALITIAFSAQSQDDQCLAMELGFARMPAMYGQLVYEEESGFTFSLGQDIMPITVVYSLSRDGKSETLTLVGQESNKHCYYLKL
;
A
#
# COMPACT_ATOMS: atom_id res chain seq x y z
N MET A 1 -28.91 -19.51 -68.97
CA MET A 1 -28.97 -19.19 -67.53
C MET A 1 -28.11 -20.22 -66.83
N GLU A 2 -27.35 -19.78 -65.82
CA GLU A 2 -26.38 -20.54 -65.01
C GLU A 2 -25.13 -21.01 -65.81
N ASP A 3 -23.89 -20.97 -65.30
CA ASP A 3 -23.44 -20.83 -63.92
C ASP A 3 -21.98 -20.33 -63.79
N THR A 4 -21.71 -19.87 -62.58
CA THR A 4 -20.52 -19.32 -61.92
C THR A 4 -19.14 -19.97 -62.11
N ASN A 5 -18.08 -19.15 -62.04
CA ASN A 5 -16.72 -19.43 -61.49
C ASN A 5 -15.84 -18.16 -61.67
N LYS A 6 -15.02 -17.63 -60.76
CA LYS A 6 -14.38 -18.21 -59.57
C LYS A 6 -13.69 -17.07 -58.78
N ASP A 7 -14.31 -16.60 -57.70
CA ASP A 7 -13.61 -15.77 -56.69
C ASP A 7 -13.13 -16.70 -55.56
N GLU A 8 -11.93 -17.26 -55.72
CA GLU A 8 -11.27 -18.00 -54.63
C GLU A 8 -10.67 -17.01 -53.63
N LYS A 9 -11.45 -16.69 -52.60
CA LYS A 9 -10.99 -16.06 -51.36
C LYS A 9 -9.83 -16.85 -50.76
N ASN A 10 -8.67 -16.23 -50.79
CA ASN A 10 -7.43 -16.66 -50.15
C ASN A 10 -7.63 -16.68 -48.61
N LYS A 11 -8.11 -17.82 -48.07
CA LYS A 11 -8.09 -18.09 -46.63
C LYS A 11 -6.64 -18.37 -46.24
N GLN A 12 -5.96 -17.38 -45.68
CA GLN A 12 -4.68 -17.59 -45.00
C GLN A 12 -4.89 -18.57 -43.84
N GLU A 13 -4.54 -19.83 -44.03
CA GLU A 13 -4.43 -20.80 -42.95
C GLU A 13 -3.30 -20.38 -42.01
N ILE A 14 -3.65 -20.09 -40.77
CA ILE A 14 -2.67 -19.82 -39.71
C ILE A 14 -1.93 -21.13 -39.45
N SER A 15 -0.63 -21.17 -39.82
CA SER A 15 0.19 -22.36 -39.67
C SER A 15 0.35 -22.76 -38.20
N LYS A 16 0.31 -24.08 -37.93
CA LYS A 16 0.45 -24.70 -36.60
C LYS A 16 1.52 -24.08 -35.67
N PRO A 17 2.73 -23.70 -36.13
CA PRO A 17 3.73 -23.05 -35.24
C PRO A 17 3.30 -21.65 -34.76
N LYS A 18 2.51 -20.89 -35.53
CA LYS A 18 1.99 -19.59 -35.10
C LYS A 18 0.92 -19.72 -34.02
N ILE A 19 0.16 -20.82 -34.02
CA ILE A 19 -0.83 -21.12 -32.97
C ILE A 19 -0.13 -21.43 -31.64
N VAL A 20 0.98 -22.18 -31.67
CA VAL A 20 1.78 -22.49 -30.47
C VAL A 20 2.42 -21.23 -29.89
N LEU A 21 2.90 -20.32 -30.74
CA LEU A 21 3.45 -19.03 -30.30
C LEU A 21 2.36 -18.13 -29.67
N LEU A 22 1.17 -18.07 -30.29
CA LEU A 22 0.03 -17.32 -29.75
C LEU A 22 -0.48 -17.92 -28.43
N SER A 23 -0.54 -19.25 -28.31
CA SER A 23 -0.99 -19.91 -27.09
C SER A 23 0.01 -19.71 -25.96
N GLY A 24 1.31 -19.73 -26.26
CA GLY A 24 2.36 -19.41 -25.30
C GLY A 24 2.21 -17.99 -24.76
N PHE A 25 2.08 -17.00 -25.65
CA PHE A 25 1.91 -15.59 -25.28
C PHE A 25 0.61 -15.33 -24.49
N ALA A 26 -0.48 -15.99 -24.87
CA ALA A 26 -1.74 -15.92 -24.14
C ALA A 26 -1.61 -16.51 -22.72
N LEU A 27 -0.85 -17.59 -22.55
CA LEU A 27 -0.58 -18.18 -21.24
C LEU A 27 0.26 -17.25 -20.37
N THR A 28 1.32 -16.65 -20.91
CA THR A 28 2.15 -15.68 -20.16
C THR A 28 1.34 -14.46 -19.74
N ILE A 29 0.48 -13.95 -20.61
CA ILE A 29 -0.45 -12.85 -20.29
C ILE A 29 -1.45 -13.29 -19.22
N LEU A 30 -2.00 -14.51 -19.29
CA LEU A 30 -2.92 -15.04 -18.27
C LEU A 30 -2.23 -15.15 -16.91
N PHE A 31 -0.97 -15.57 -16.86
CA PHE A 31 -0.16 -15.58 -15.65
C PHE A 31 0.11 -14.15 -15.14
N LEU A 32 0.42 -13.19 -16.02
CA LEU A 32 0.55 -11.78 -15.62
C LEU A 32 -0.77 -11.18 -15.10
N PHE A 33 -1.93 -11.62 -15.58
CA PHE A 33 -3.23 -11.20 -15.04
C PHE A 33 -3.60 -11.92 -13.74
N ALA A 34 -3.27 -13.21 -13.59
CA ALA A 34 -3.56 -13.99 -12.39
C ALA A 34 -2.63 -13.65 -11.20
N PHE A 35 -1.37 -13.29 -11.49
CA PHE A 35 -0.38 -12.87 -10.50
C PHE A 35 -0.14 -11.35 -10.47
N GLY A 36 -0.74 -10.59 -11.40
CA GLY A 36 -0.66 -9.13 -11.46
C GLY A 36 -1.50 -8.39 -10.41
N CYS A 37 -2.28 -9.10 -9.61
CA CYS A 37 -3.03 -8.51 -8.50
C CYS A 37 -2.14 -8.01 -7.36
N TYR A 38 -0.86 -8.39 -7.31
CA TYR A 38 0.12 -7.76 -6.41
C TYR A 38 0.57 -6.38 -6.91
N GLY A 39 0.38 -6.08 -8.21
CA GLY A 39 0.76 -4.82 -8.84
C GLY A 39 -0.24 -3.67 -8.64
N CYS A 40 -1.47 -3.96 -8.21
CA CYS A 40 -2.51 -2.93 -8.02
C CYS A 40 -2.39 -2.17 -6.69
N SER A 41 -1.46 -2.54 -5.81
CA SER A 41 -1.13 -1.78 -4.59
C SER A 41 -0.09 -0.69 -4.83
N TYR A 42 0.51 -0.60 -6.02
CA TYR A 42 1.53 0.41 -6.38
C TYR A 42 0.91 1.61 -7.10
N GLN A 43 -0.31 2.01 -6.73
CA GLN A 43 -0.71 3.38 -7.06
C GLN A 43 0.24 4.34 -6.34
N PRO A 44 0.70 5.44 -6.97
CA PRO A 44 1.43 6.46 -6.25
C PRO A 44 0.58 6.85 -5.04
N ILE A 45 1.15 6.66 -3.86
CA ILE A 45 0.53 7.08 -2.62
C ILE A 45 0.53 8.60 -2.67
N SER A 46 -0.58 9.17 -3.12
CA SER A 46 -0.82 10.60 -3.00
C SER A 46 -1.05 10.91 -1.53
N PRO A 47 -0.43 11.97 -0.99
CA PRO A 47 -0.77 12.45 0.35
C PRO A 47 -2.30 12.65 0.45
N PRO A 48 -2.93 12.22 1.54
CA PRO A 48 -4.36 12.43 1.73
C PRO A 48 -4.67 13.92 1.77
N ASN A 49 -5.80 14.33 1.21
CA ASN A 49 -6.31 15.67 1.44
C ASN A 49 -6.82 15.81 2.89
N THR A 50 -7.13 17.03 3.33
CA THR A 50 -7.52 17.31 4.73
C THR A 50 -8.71 16.47 5.21
N GLU A 51 -9.75 16.30 4.40
CA GLU A 51 -10.91 15.47 4.77
C GLU A 51 -10.54 13.99 4.90
N GLN A 52 -9.74 13.47 3.97
CA GLN A 52 -9.22 12.10 4.01
C GLN A 52 -8.31 11.88 5.21
N ALA A 53 -7.46 12.86 5.55
CA ALA A 53 -6.57 12.78 6.69
C ALA A 53 -7.34 12.73 8.01
N ILE A 54 -8.40 13.54 8.15
CA ILE A 54 -9.30 13.50 9.31
C ILE A 54 -10.02 12.14 9.40
N ASP A 55 -10.47 11.57 8.29
CA ASP A 55 -11.07 10.22 8.28
C ASP A 55 -10.03 9.16 8.70
N VAL A 56 -8.80 9.24 8.19
CA VAL A 56 -7.69 8.36 8.59
C VAL A 56 -7.44 8.47 10.09
N VAL A 57 -7.28 9.69 10.63
CA VAL A 57 -7.11 9.93 12.07
C VAL A 57 -8.27 9.34 12.87
N THR A 58 -9.51 9.53 12.40
CA THR A 58 -10.69 8.99 13.07
C THR A 58 -10.68 7.46 13.12
N ARG A 59 -10.28 6.79 12.02
CA ARG A 59 -10.19 5.33 11.94
C ARG A 59 -9.05 4.74 12.77
N LEU A 60 -7.94 5.46 12.84
CA LEU A 60 -6.78 5.04 13.63
C LEU A 60 -7.02 5.21 15.14
N ARG A 61 -7.98 6.03 15.56
CA ARG A 61 -8.29 6.21 16.99
C ARG A 61 -8.60 4.88 17.68
N ASN A 62 -8.01 4.68 18.86
CA ASN A 62 -8.19 3.46 19.66
C ASN A 62 -7.91 2.16 18.88
N SER A 63 -6.83 2.14 18.11
CA SER A 63 -6.44 0.97 17.32
C SER A 63 -4.98 0.59 17.57
N SER A 64 -4.64 -0.65 17.28
CA SER A 64 -3.26 -1.14 17.38
C SER A 64 -2.93 -2.00 16.18
N TRP A 65 -1.69 -1.90 15.75
CA TRP A 65 -1.20 -2.42 14.48
C TRP A 65 0.14 -3.10 14.69
N VAL A 66 0.38 -4.16 13.93
CA VAL A 66 1.62 -4.94 13.93
C VAL A 66 2.18 -5.03 12.52
N LEU A 67 3.50 -4.94 12.39
CA LEU A 67 4.19 -5.04 11.12
C LEU A 67 3.93 -6.41 10.47
N ASP A 68 3.60 -6.40 9.19
CA ASP A 68 3.62 -7.59 8.36
C ASP A 68 5.06 -7.94 8.01
N GLU A 69 5.61 -8.94 8.68
CA GLU A 69 7.00 -9.37 8.52
C GLU A 69 7.22 -10.27 7.28
N THR A 70 6.20 -10.49 6.45
CA THR A 70 6.28 -11.38 5.27
C THR A 70 7.41 -10.98 4.32
N ASP A 71 7.62 -9.68 4.12
CA ASP A 71 8.69 -9.11 3.28
C ASP A 71 9.93 -8.66 4.09
N GLY A 72 10.00 -9.05 5.37
CA GLY A 72 11.06 -8.70 6.31
C GLY A 72 10.72 -7.52 7.23
N THR A 73 11.72 -7.07 7.99
CA THR A 73 11.58 -6.02 9.02
C THR A 73 12.41 -4.79 8.65
N PRO A 74 11.92 -3.93 7.73
CA PRO A 74 12.66 -2.77 7.27
C PRO A 74 12.88 -1.76 8.40
N ALA A 75 14.12 -1.27 8.50
CA ALA A 75 14.46 -0.12 9.31
C ALA A 75 14.16 1.18 8.57
N LEU A 76 13.57 2.16 9.25
CA LEU A 76 13.28 3.50 8.71
C LEU A 76 14.38 4.48 9.13
N GLU A 77 14.97 5.20 8.17
CA GLU A 77 16.04 6.18 8.43
C GLU A 77 15.50 7.34 9.29
N GLU A 78 14.25 7.72 9.03
CA GLU A 78 13.48 8.72 9.77
C GLU A 78 13.29 8.33 11.24
N LEU A 79 13.39 7.04 11.56
CA LEU A 79 13.28 6.50 12.92
C LEU A 79 14.65 6.01 13.42
N TYR A 80 15.73 6.70 13.07
CA TYR A 80 17.10 6.38 13.50
C TYR A 80 17.57 4.97 13.10
N ASP A 81 17.20 4.53 11.89
CA ASP A 81 17.48 3.18 11.37
C ASP A 81 16.87 2.07 12.25
N LEU A 82 15.73 2.34 12.89
CA LEU A 82 15.02 1.37 13.71
C LEU A 82 13.85 0.73 12.95
N ALA A 83 13.64 -0.56 13.20
CA ALA A 83 12.49 -1.29 12.71
C ALA A 83 11.29 -1.07 13.66
N LEU A 84 10.27 -0.40 13.15
CA LEU A 84 9.00 -0.18 13.84
C LEU A 84 8.14 -1.43 13.71
N ILE A 85 7.87 -2.10 14.83
CA ILE A 85 7.19 -3.40 14.88
C ILE A 85 5.71 -3.23 15.21
N THR A 86 5.38 -2.31 16.10
CA THR A 86 4.00 -2.08 16.53
C THR A 86 3.67 -0.59 16.62
N ILE A 87 2.43 -0.26 16.34
CA ILE A 87 1.91 1.11 16.47
C ILE A 87 0.57 1.02 17.19
N ALA A 88 0.44 1.69 18.32
CA ALA A 88 -0.84 1.83 19.01
C ALA A 88 -1.24 3.29 19.08
N PHE A 89 -2.50 3.58 18.75
CA PHE A 89 -3.08 4.91 18.79
C PHE A 89 -4.08 4.99 19.93
N SER A 90 -3.98 6.06 20.71
CA SER A 90 -4.85 6.30 21.86
C SER A 90 -6.31 6.53 21.46
N ALA A 91 -7.22 6.22 22.38
CA ALA A 91 -8.62 6.64 22.28
C ALA A 91 -8.79 8.15 22.50
N GLN A 92 -7.88 8.77 23.25
CA GLN A 92 -7.89 10.20 23.51
C GLN A 92 -7.09 10.92 22.41
N SER A 93 -7.79 11.73 21.62
CA SER A 93 -7.18 12.70 20.71
C SER A 93 -7.24 14.09 21.34
N GLN A 94 -6.20 14.90 21.11
CA GLN A 94 -6.24 16.32 21.51
C GLN A 94 -7.10 17.13 20.53
N ASP A 95 -7.15 16.71 19.26
CA ASP A 95 -7.94 17.30 18.17
C ASP A 95 -8.17 16.24 17.06
N ASP A 96 -8.97 16.57 16.05
CA ASP A 96 -9.27 15.70 14.90
C ASP A 96 -8.07 15.48 13.94
N GLN A 97 -6.97 16.21 14.15
CA GLN A 97 -5.74 16.13 13.36
C GLN A 97 -4.54 15.61 14.17
N CYS A 98 -4.75 15.23 15.43
CA CYS A 98 -3.68 14.82 16.33
C CYS A 98 -4.05 13.60 17.17
N LEU A 99 -3.26 12.53 17.07
CA LEU A 99 -3.40 11.31 17.87
C LEU A 99 -2.16 11.05 18.71
N ALA A 100 -2.36 10.83 20.01
CA ALA A 100 -1.31 10.24 20.82
C ALA A 100 -1.05 8.80 20.36
N MET A 101 0.22 8.42 20.29
CA MET A 101 0.64 7.11 19.82
C MET A 101 1.78 6.53 20.67
N GLU A 102 1.85 5.20 20.68
CA GLU A 102 2.94 4.40 21.20
C GLU A 102 3.56 3.61 20.04
N LEU A 103 4.87 3.77 19.86
CA LEU A 103 5.67 3.11 18.83
C LEU A 103 6.55 2.05 19.48
N GLY A 104 6.35 0.79 19.10
CA GLY A 104 7.14 -0.34 19.59
C GLY A 104 8.17 -0.77 18.55
N PHE A 105 9.42 -0.90 18.98
CA PHE A 105 10.55 -1.23 18.13
C PHE A 105 11.23 -2.52 18.59
N ALA A 106 12.00 -3.14 17.71
CA ALA A 106 12.78 -4.31 18.07
C ALA A 106 13.88 -3.95 19.09
N ARG A 107 13.86 -4.62 20.26
CA ARG A 107 14.94 -4.59 21.28
C ARG A 107 15.19 -3.23 21.94
N MET A 108 14.17 -2.39 22.03
CA MET A 108 14.22 -1.14 22.77
C MET A 108 12.87 -0.81 23.39
N PRO A 109 12.83 0.06 24.42
CA PRO A 109 11.57 0.51 25.00
C PRO A 109 10.69 1.20 23.96
N ALA A 110 9.37 1.12 24.16
CA ALA A 110 8.42 1.85 23.34
C ALA A 110 8.67 3.36 23.45
N MET A 111 8.49 4.05 22.33
CA MET A 111 8.54 5.51 22.27
C MET A 111 7.11 6.06 22.21
N TYR A 112 6.88 7.17 22.89
CA TYR A 112 5.58 7.83 22.93
C TYR A 112 5.66 9.15 22.18
N GLY A 113 4.61 9.46 21.44
CA GLY A 113 4.55 10.69 20.66
C GLY A 113 3.17 10.97 20.11
N GLN A 114 3.14 11.73 19.03
CA GLN A 114 1.90 12.12 18.37
C GLN A 114 2.01 11.94 16.86
N LEU A 115 0.96 11.40 16.25
CA LEU A 115 0.72 11.52 14.83
C LEU A 115 -0.05 12.83 14.61
N VAL A 116 0.55 13.75 13.84
CA VAL A 116 -0.03 15.06 13.54
C VAL A 116 -0.21 15.19 12.04
N TYR A 117 -1.36 15.71 11.61
CA TYR A 117 -1.61 16.11 10.24
C TYR A 117 -1.63 17.63 10.11
N GLU A 118 -0.94 18.14 9.10
CA GLU A 118 -1.02 19.54 8.67
C GLU A 118 -1.25 19.61 7.15
N GLU A 119 -2.07 20.55 6.69
CA GLU A 119 -2.48 20.61 5.27
C GLU A 119 -1.31 20.83 4.29
N GLU A 120 -0.31 21.62 4.68
CA GLU A 120 0.86 21.90 3.83
C GLU A 120 1.95 20.81 3.92
N SER A 121 2.07 20.15 5.08
CA SER A 121 3.19 19.26 5.41
C SER A 121 2.81 17.77 5.37
N GLY A 122 1.51 17.44 5.40
CA GLY A 122 1.00 16.09 5.51
C GLY A 122 1.11 15.51 6.92
N PHE A 123 1.30 14.20 7.02
CA PHE A 123 1.45 13.50 8.29
C PHE A 123 2.88 13.58 8.82
N THR A 124 3.01 13.75 10.14
CA THR A 124 4.29 13.73 10.84
C THR A 124 4.19 12.92 12.11
N PHE A 125 5.26 12.23 12.47
CA PHE A 125 5.48 11.73 13.80
C PHE A 125 6.23 12.77 14.63
N SER A 126 5.62 13.22 15.70
CA SER A 126 6.24 14.09 16.70
C SER A 126 6.68 13.25 17.89
N LEU A 127 7.99 12.99 18.01
CA LEU A 127 8.61 12.24 19.10
C LEU A 127 9.44 13.19 19.97
N GLY A 128 8.85 13.72 21.04
CA GLY A 128 9.52 14.71 21.88
C GLY A 128 9.75 16.04 21.13
N GLN A 129 11.01 16.34 20.79
CA GLN A 129 11.36 17.53 19.99
C GLN A 129 11.60 17.22 18.51
N ASP A 130 11.63 15.94 18.14
CA ASP A 130 11.89 15.51 16.78
C ASP A 130 10.58 15.39 16.00
N ILE A 131 10.59 15.90 14.77
CA ILE A 131 9.46 15.87 13.83
C ILE A 131 9.91 15.10 12.60
N MET A 132 9.23 13.99 12.33
CA MET A 132 9.59 13.05 11.27
C MET A 132 8.47 13.02 10.24
N PRO A 133 8.68 13.54 9.02
CA PRO A 133 7.68 13.50 7.99
C PRO A 133 7.47 12.06 7.49
N ILE A 134 6.21 11.64 7.46
CA ILE A 134 5.84 10.29 7.05
C ILE A 134 4.58 10.33 6.21
N THR A 135 4.40 9.34 5.35
CA THR A 135 3.13 9.18 4.65
C THR A 135 2.35 8.05 5.27
N VAL A 136 1.10 8.33 5.64
CA VAL A 136 0.17 7.36 6.23
C VAL A 136 -0.95 7.08 5.24
N VAL A 137 -1.15 5.80 4.91
CA VAL A 137 -2.27 5.35 4.09
C VAL A 137 -3.04 4.28 4.83
N TYR A 138 -4.32 4.53 5.01
CA TYR A 138 -5.25 3.51 5.45
C TYR A 138 -5.95 2.89 4.25
N SER A 139 -6.05 1.56 4.23
CA SER A 139 -6.80 0.83 3.22
C SER A 139 -7.66 -0.26 3.85
N LEU A 140 -8.82 -0.50 3.25
CA LEU A 140 -9.74 -1.57 3.60
C LEU A 140 -9.83 -2.53 2.41
N SER A 141 -9.72 -3.83 2.67
CA SER A 141 -9.88 -4.86 1.64
C SER A 141 -11.28 -4.80 1.01
N ARG A 142 -11.41 -5.26 -0.23
CA ARG A 142 -12.70 -5.25 -0.97
C ARG A 142 -13.80 -6.04 -0.26
N ASP A 143 -13.45 -7.05 0.53
CA ASP A 143 -14.40 -7.83 1.32
C ASP A 143 -14.72 -7.21 2.69
N GLY A 144 -14.07 -6.08 3.03
CA GLY A 144 -14.28 -5.34 4.28
C GLY A 144 -13.73 -6.02 5.53
N LYS A 145 -12.96 -7.11 5.37
CA LYS A 145 -12.53 -7.94 6.51
C LYS A 145 -11.12 -7.63 6.99
N SER A 146 -10.28 -7.06 6.13
CA SER A 146 -8.89 -6.79 6.43
C SER A 146 -8.62 -5.30 6.29
N GLU A 147 -8.04 -4.73 7.33
CA GLU A 147 -7.55 -3.35 7.32
C GLU A 147 -6.03 -3.38 7.23
N THR A 148 -5.47 -2.46 6.47
CA THR A 148 -4.02 -2.32 6.32
C THR A 148 -3.63 -0.86 6.45
N LEU A 149 -2.71 -0.61 7.37
CA LEU A 149 -2.05 0.66 7.54
C LEU A 149 -0.69 0.59 6.84
N THR A 150 -0.46 1.45 5.86
CA THR A 150 0.84 1.57 5.19
C THR A 150 1.53 2.84 5.67
N LEU A 151 2.76 2.69 6.15
CA LEU A 151 3.67 3.81 6.37
C LEU A 151 4.71 3.84 5.25
N VAL A 152 4.95 5.05 4.73
CA VAL A 152 6.06 5.30 3.81
C VAL A 152 6.96 6.35 4.41
N GLY A 153 8.22 5.98 4.65
CA GLY A 153 9.26 6.94 5.03
C GLY A 153 9.52 7.91 3.88
N GLN A 154 9.52 9.22 4.14
CA GLN A 154 9.76 10.21 3.09
C GLN A 154 11.22 10.30 2.64
N GLU A 155 12.17 10.00 3.53
CA GLU A 155 13.60 10.00 3.25
C GLU A 155 14.04 8.66 2.68
N SER A 156 13.65 7.56 3.34
CA SER A 156 14.05 6.21 2.97
C SER A 156 13.25 5.62 1.80
N ASN A 157 12.06 6.18 1.53
CA ASN A 157 11.08 5.65 0.57
C ASN A 157 10.75 4.16 0.80
N LYS A 158 10.88 3.70 2.05
CA LYS A 158 10.56 2.32 2.44
C LYS A 158 9.09 2.23 2.83
N HIS A 159 8.45 1.19 2.31
CA HIS A 159 7.05 0.89 2.59
C HIS A 159 6.97 -0.16 3.69
N CYS A 160 6.26 0.17 4.76
CA CYS A 160 5.99 -0.72 5.88
C CYS A 160 4.49 -0.96 5.96
N TYR A 161 4.08 -2.22 5.90
CA TYR A 161 2.68 -2.61 5.95
C TYR A 161 2.35 -3.14 7.33
N TYR A 162 1.26 -2.65 7.92
CA TYR A 162 0.82 -3.05 9.24
C TYR A 162 -0.60 -3.60 9.19
N LEU A 163 -0.79 -4.69 9.90
CA LEU A 163 -2.07 -5.38 10.08
C LEU A 163 -2.64 -5.05 11.44
N LYS A 164 -3.97 -4.93 11.51
CA LYS A 164 -4.67 -4.65 12.75
C LYS A 164 -4.59 -5.83 13.71
N LEU A 165 -4.32 -5.55 14.99
CA LEU A 165 -4.31 -6.53 16.10
C LEU A 165 -5.72 -6.89 16.56
#